data_AF-A0A2J8IXE8-F1
#
_entry.id   AF-A0A2J8IXE8-F1
#
_cell.length_a   1.000
_cell.length_b   1.000
_cell.length_c   1.000
_cell.angle_alpha   90.00
_cell.angle_beta   90.00
_cell.angle_gamma   90.00
#
_symmetry.space_group_name_H-M   'P 1'
#
loop_
_entity.id
_entity.type
_entity.pdbx_description
1 polymer ?
#
loop_
_entity_poly.entity_id
_entity_poly.type
_entity_poly.pdbx_seq_one_letter_code
_entity_poly.pdbx_strand_id
1 'polypeptide(L)'
;MKVNRETKRLYVGGLSQDISEADLQNQFSRFGEVSDVEIITRKDDQGNPQKVFAYINISVAEADLKKSIFYVIQRDSSDEENSSIV
;
A
#
# COMPACT_ATOMS: atom_id res chain seq x y z
N MET A 1 17.59 -8.08 -19.88
CA MET A 1 16.32 -8.42 -19.19
C MET A 1 15.48 -7.16 -19.08
N LYS A 2 14.19 -7.21 -19.45
CA LYS A 2 13.25 -6.14 -19.09
C LYS A 2 12.90 -6.36 -17.61
N VAL A 3 13.30 -5.44 -16.74
CA VAL A 3 12.80 -5.41 -15.37
C VAL A 3 11.36 -4.95 -15.48
N ASN A 4 10.41 -5.88 -15.40
CA ASN A 4 9.01 -5.52 -15.37
C ASN A 4 8.73 -4.97 -13.97
N ARG A 5 8.34 -3.70 -13.93
CA ARG A 5 7.94 -3.03 -12.69
C ARG A 5 6.43 -3.03 -12.66
N GLU A 6 5.85 -3.65 -11.64
CA GLU A 6 4.42 -3.61 -11.40
C GLU A 6 4.11 -2.54 -10.37
N THR A 7 3.13 -1.70 -10.66
CA THR A 7 2.56 -0.78 -9.68
C THR A 7 1.51 -1.54 -8.88
N LYS A 8 1.67 -1.57 -7.56
CA LYS A 8 0.76 -2.22 -6.62
C LYS A 8 0.27 -1.19 -5.61
N ARG A 9 -1.03 -1.23 -5.32
CA ARG A 9 -1.65 -0.42 -4.27
C ARG A 9 -1.71 -1.23 -2.97
N LEU A 10 -1.05 -0.76 -1.93
CA LEU A 10 -1.02 -1.36 -0.61
C LEU A 10 -2.02 -0.65 0.30
N TYR A 11 -2.78 -1.42 1.09
CA TYR A 11 -3.60 -0.89 2.18
C TYR A 11 -2.85 -1.01 3.50
N VAL A 12 -2.76 0.10 4.23
CA VAL A 12 -2.10 0.17 5.53
C VAL A 12 -3.09 0.72 6.56
N GLY A 13 -3.68 -0.16 7.37
CA GLY A 13 -4.58 0.22 8.45
C GLY A 13 -3.91 0.22 9.81
N GLY A 14 -4.46 0.99 10.76
CA GLY A 14 -3.94 1.06 12.13
C GLY A 14 -2.78 2.04 12.28
N LEU A 15 -2.75 3.07 11.43
CA LEU A 15 -1.76 4.12 11.52
C LEU A 15 -2.08 5.09 12.67
N SER A 16 -1.05 5.77 13.17
CA SER A 16 -1.22 6.87 14.12
C SER A 16 -1.76 8.11 13.40
N GLN A 17 -2.43 8.99 14.15
CA GLN A 17 -2.92 10.29 13.63
C GLN A 17 -1.81 11.24 13.18
N ASP A 18 -0.61 11.11 13.75
CA ASP A 18 0.58 11.87 13.37
C ASP A 18 1.34 11.27 12.17
N ILE A 19 0.82 10.18 11.56
CA ILE A 19 1.48 9.59 10.40
C ILE A 19 1.48 10.60 9.24
N SER A 20 2.63 10.72 8.58
CA SER A 20 2.78 11.57 7.40
C SER A 20 3.15 10.74 6.18
N GLU A 21 2.86 11.27 5.00
CA GLU A 21 3.19 10.62 3.73
C GLU A 21 4.69 10.32 3.63
N ALA A 22 5.53 11.21 4.16
CA ALA A 22 6.98 11.02 4.21
C ALA A 22 7.41 9.83 5.08
N ASP A 23 6.71 9.56 6.19
CA ASP A 23 7.00 8.40 7.04
C ASP A 23 6.68 7.11 6.27
N LEU A 24 5.49 7.06 5.66
CA LEU A 24 5.09 5.95 4.80
C LEU A 24 6.06 5.78 3.63
N GLN A 25 6.40 6.86 2.91
CA GLN A 25 7.37 6.80 1.82
C GLN A 25 8.71 6.24 2.30
N ASN A 26 9.26 6.70 3.42
CA ASN A 26 10.52 6.19 3.96
C ASN A 26 10.42 4.72 4.38
N GLN A 27 9.31 4.29 4.98
CA GLN A 27 9.09 2.89 5.35
C GLN A 27 9.03 1.99 4.11
N PHE A 28 8.31 2.43 3.07
CA PHE A 28 8.04 1.66 1.87
C PHE A 28 9.11 1.79 0.78
N SER A 29 9.95 2.83 0.83
CA SER A 29 11.06 3.08 -0.10
C SER A 29 12.08 1.94 -0.13
N ARG A 30 12.19 1.15 0.94
CA ARG A 30 13.05 -0.05 0.98
C ARG A 30 12.55 -1.19 0.11
N PHE A 31 11.25 -1.23 -0.18
CA PHE A 31 10.61 -2.30 -0.95
C PHE A 31 10.49 -1.92 -2.42
N GLY A 32 10.33 -0.62 -2.72
CA GLY A 32 10.25 -0.11 -4.09
C GLY A 32 10.08 1.40 -4.14
N GLU A 33 9.87 1.93 -5.34
CA GLU A 33 9.63 3.36 -5.53
C GLU A 33 8.18 3.68 -5.19
N VAL A 34 7.95 4.51 -4.19
CA VAL A 34 6.60 4.96 -3.82
C VAL A 34 6.16 6.03 -4.81
N SER A 35 5.12 5.73 -5.56
CA SER A 35 4.57 6.65 -6.58
C SER A 35 3.53 7.58 -5.98
N ASP A 36 2.73 7.11 -5.02
CA ASP A 36 1.63 7.90 -4.45
C ASP A 36 1.27 7.39 -3.04
N VAL A 37 0.87 8.30 -2.15
CA VAL A 37 0.43 7.97 -0.79
C VAL A 37 -0.85 8.74 -0.49
N GLU A 38 -1.90 8.02 -0.14
CA GLU A 38 -3.21 8.57 0.17
C GLU A 38 -3.57 8.22 1.61
N ILE A 39 -3.46 9.19 2.52
CA ILE A 39 -3.80 9.01 3.93
C ILE A 39 -5.26 9.41 4.15
N ILE A 40 -6.05 8.47 4.67
CA ILE A 40 -7.46 8.66 4.97
C ILE A 40 -7.68 8.53 6.47
N THR A 41 -8.13 9.63 7.06
CA THR A 41 -8.48 9.69 8.48
C THR A 41 -10.00 9.72 8.62
N ARG A 42 -10.58 8.66 9.17
CA ARG A 42 -11.98 8.65 9.59
C ARG A 42 -12.09 9.37 10.92
N LYS A 43 -12.94 10.40 10.92
CA LYS A 43 -13.31 11.18 12.10
C LYS A 43 -14.69 10.75 12.57
N ASP A 44 -14.88 10.77 13.88
CA ASP A 44 -16.18 10.57 14.53
C ASP A 44 -17.08 11.82 14.36
N ASP A 45 -18.33 11.76 14.82
CA ASP A 45 -19.30 12.87 14.74
C ASP A 45 -18.78 14.13 15.47
N GLN A 46 -17.96 13.91 16.50
CA GLN A 46 -17.27 14.96 17.26
C GLN A 46 -15.99 15.49 16.58
N GLY A 47 -15.64 15.01 15.39
CA GLY A 47 -14.44 15.41 14.66
C GLY A 47 -13.14 14.73 15.12
N ASN A 48 -13.21 13.83 16.11
CA ASN A 48 -12.04 13.11 16.62
C ASN A 48 -11.60 11.99 15.67
N PRO A 49 -10.30 11.86 15.34
CA PRO A 49 -9.81 10.79 14.49
C PRO A 49 -9.98 9.44 15.19
N GLN A 50 -10.80 8.55 14.62
CA GLN A 50 -11.10 7.24 15.20
C GLN A 50 -10.32 6.12 14.50
N LYS A 51 -10.10 6.24 13.18
CA LYS A 51 -9.36 5.26 12.39
C LYS A 51 -8.56 5.97 11.31
N VAL A 52 -7.26 5.72 11.28
CA VAL A 52 -6.38 6.19 10.21
C VAL A 52 -5.90 4.98 9.40
N PHE A 53 -6.06 5.08 8.10
CA PHE A 53 -5.53 4.13 7.14
C PHE A 53 -4.95 4.88 5.95
N ALA A 54 -3.99 4.28 5.25
CA ALA A 54 -3.41 4.85 4.06
C ALA A 54 -3.39 3.84 2.93
N TYR A 55 -3.57 4.32 1.70
CA TYR A 55 -3.26 3.59 0.50
C TYR A 55 -1.93 4.05 -0.06
N ILE A 56 -1.07 3.12 -0.44
CA ILE A 56 0.28 3.43 -0.91
C ILE A 56 0.47 2.75 -2.25
N ASN A 57 0.65 3.53 -3.31
CA ASN A 57 1.03 3.00 -4.61
C ASN A 57 2.55 2.90 -4.67
N ILE A 58 3.05 1.67 -4.81
CA ILE A 58 4.48 1.38 -4.95
C ILE A 58 4.75 0.67 -6.26
N SER A 59 5.87 1.01 -6.90
CA SER A 59 6.38 0.36 -8.09
C SER A 59 7.50 -0.58 -7.69
N VAL A 60 7.21 -1.89 -7.67
CA VAL A 60 8.16 -2.95 -7.29
C VAL A 60 8.50 -3.81 -8.50
N ALA A 61 9.72 -4.37 -8.51
CA ALA A 61 10.08 -5.37 -9.50
C ALA A 61 9.38 -6.70 -9.18
N GLU A 62 9.02 -7.47 -10.21
CA GLU A 62 8.36 -8.79 -10.07
C GLU A 62 9.05 -9.72 -9.03
N ALA A 63 10.37 -9.62 -8.86
CA ALA A 63 11.13 -10.44 -7.92
C ALA A 63 10.86 -10.11 -6.43
N ASP A 64 10.61 -8.85 -6.11
CA ASP A 64 10.36 -8.37 -4.74
C ASP A 64 8.86 -8.34 -4.40
N LEU A 65 8.01 -8.40 -5.43
CA LEU A 65 6.56 -8.42 -5.37
C LEU A 65 6.03 -9.54 -4.45
N LYS A 66 6.57 -10.76 -4.56
CA LYS A 66 6.11 -11.90 -3.73
C LYS A 66 6.32 -11.69 -2.22
N LYS A 67 7.37 -10.97 -1.81
CA LYS A 67 7.63 -10.69 -0.39
C LYS A 67 6.72 -9.59 0.16
N SER A 68 6.53 -8.53 -0.62
CA SER A 68 5.67 -7.40 -0.21
C SER A 68 4.19 -7.82 -0.15
N ILE A 69 3.74 -8.63 -1.12
CA ILE A 69 2.36 -9.11 -1.20
C ILE A 69 2.02 -10.04 -0.03
N PHE A 70 2.91 -10.96 0.36
CA PHE A 70 2.64 -11.86 1.49
C PHE A 70 2.41 -11.11 2.82
N TYR A 71 3.06 -9.96 3.00
CA TYR A 71 2.88 -9.13 4.20
C TYR A 71 1.54 -8.38 4.22
N VAL A 72 1.00 -8.03 3.04
CA VAL A 72 -0.22 -7.21 2.91
C VAL A 72 -1.48 -8.06 2.71
N ILE A 73 -1.40 -9.21 2.02
CA ILE A 73 -2.54 -10.10 1.70
C ILE A 73 -3.10 -10.87 2.91
N GLN A 74 -2.44 -10.85 4.08
CA GLN A 74 -3.03 -11.39 5.31
C GLN A 74 -4.24 -10.57 5.83
N ARG A 75 -4.72 -9.55 5.11
CA ARG A 75 -5.90 -8.77 5.55
C ARG A 75 -6.99 -8.41 4.54
N ASP A 76 -6.82 -8.59 3.24
CA ASP A 76 -7.93 -8.39 2.29
C ASP A 76 -8.00 -9.54 1.28
N SER A 77 -9.02 -10.37 1.49
CA SER A 77 -9.54 -11.30 0.51
C SER A 77 -10.22 -10.49 -0.59
N SER A 78 -10.10 -10.99 -1.82
CA SER A 78 -10.83 -10.59 -3.04
C SER A 78 -10.18 -9.48 -3.87
N ASP A 79 -9.30 -9.89 -4.79
CA ASP A 79 -9.42 -9.49 -6.20
C ASP A 79 -8.69 -10.56 -7.03
N GLU A 80 -9.47 -11.56 -7.40
CA GLU A 80 -9.29 -12.34 -8.61
C GLU A 80 -9.43 -11.37 -9.78
N GLU A 81 -8.40 -11.27 -10.62
CA GLU A 81 -8.47 -11.06 -12.07
C GLU A 81 -7.10 -10.59 -12.57
N ASN A 82 -6.33 -11.54 -13.08
CA ASN A 82 -5.70 -11.31 -14.37
C ASN A 82 -5.61 -12.64 -15.12
N SER A 83 -6.78 -13.09 -15.55
CA SER A 83 -6.86 -13.82 -16.81
C SER A 83 -6.30 -12.92 -17.93
N SER A 84 -5.19 -13.35 -18.52
CA SER A 84 -4.87 -13.01 -19.90
C SER A 84 -4.21 -14.23 -20.53
N ILE A 85 -5.07 -15.03 -21.17
CA ILE A 85 -4.94 -15.48 -22.56
C ILE A 85 -3.55 -15.21 -23.15
N VAL A 86 -2.69 -16.24 -23.18
CA VAL A 86 -2.49 -17.17 -24.32
C VAL A 86 -1.83 -18.46 -23.83
#